data_AF-A0A1I2QPV5-F1
#
_entry.id   AF-A0A1I2QPV5-F1
#
_cell.length_a   1.000
_cell.length_b   1.000
_cell.length_c   1.000
_cell.angle_alpha   90.00
_cell.angle_beta   90.00
_cell.angle_gamma   90.00
#
_symmetry.space_group_name_H-M   'P 1'
#
loop_
_entity.id
_entity.type
_entity.pdbx_description
1 polymer ?
#
loop_
_entity_poly.entity_id
_entity_poly.type
_entity_poly.pdbx_seq_one_letter_code
_entity_poly.pdbx_strand_id
1 'polypeptide(L)'
;MPRFVAYGKKNGKPVKVIYDNGKLICDSKEVVDEIMKFIDEVRTWETPMRFAKFRMWKHTAEHPFTYKYAIDTAIDVERWEGSYPTYAYPAGLDENIRKKLEQMTDEELEKYYDGFYLL
;
A
#
# COMPACT_ATOMS: atom_id res chain seq x y z
N MET A 1 -11.31 10.69 5.86
CA MET A 1 -9.83 10.72 5.77
C MET A 1 -9.27 9.36 6.15
N PRO A 2 -8.28 8.82 5.42
CA PRO A 2 -7.79 7.46 5.62
C PRO A 2 -6.97 7.34 6.91
N ARG A 3 -7.45 6.51 7.82
CA ARG A 3 -6.73 6.12 9.04
C ARG A 3 -6.76 4.62 9.19
N PHE A 4 -5.61 4.01 9.45
CA PHE A 4 -5.52 2.59 9.75
C PHE A 4 -4.33 2.28 10.67
N VAL A 5 -4.38 1.11 11.28
CA VAL A 5 -3.39 0.63 12.24
C VAL A 5 -2.95 -0.77 11.84
N ALA A 6 -1.64 -0.98 11.80
CA ALA A 6 -1.02 -2.29 11.70
C ALA A 6 -0.52 -2.72 13.08
N TYR A 7 -0.84 -3.95 13.46
CA TYR A 7 -0.23 -4.63 14.59
C TYR A 7 0.56 -5.81 14.04
N GLY A 8 1.83 -5.90 14.41
CA GLY A 8 2.72 -6.94 13.90
C GLY A 8 3.98 -7.05 14.70
N LYS A 9 5.01 -7.66 14.10
CA LYS A 9 6.31 -7.87 14.75
C LYS A 9 7.47 -7.45 13.85
N LYS A 10 8.51 -6.89 14.46
CA LYS A 10 9.82 -6.69 13.83
C LYS A 10 10.85 -7.43 14.67
N ASN A 11 11.60 -8.35 14.08
CA ASN A 11 12.62 -9.15 14.79
C ASN A 11 12.07 -9.80 16.08
N GLY A 12 10.83 -10.29 16.04
CA GLY A 12 10.12 -10.91 17.16
C GLY A 12 9.56 -9.94 18.22
N LYS A 13 9.83 -8.63 18.13
CA LYS A 13 9.26 -7.62 19.05
C LYS A 13 7.95 -7.06 18.51
N PRO A 14 6.92 -6.87 19.37
CA PRO A 14 5.65 -6.31 18.93
C PRO A 14 5.83 -4.87 18.48
N VAL A 15 5.20 -4.51 17.36
CA VAL A 15 5.20 -3.18 16.76
C VAL A 15 3.77 -2.79 16.41
N LYS A 16 3.45 -1.53 16.69
CA LYS A 16 2.20 -0.89 16.27
C LYS A 16 2.53 0.28 15.37
N VAL A 17 2.01 0.27 14.15
CA VAL A 17 2.15 1.38 13.21
C VAL A 17 0.77 1.97 12.95
N ILE A 18 0.61 3.26 13.20
CA ILE A 18 -0.61 4.00 12.87
C ILE A 18 -0.30 4.87 11.66
N TYR A 19 -1.10 4.72 10.61
CA TYR A 19 -1.17 5.68 9.53
C TYR A 19 -2.38 6.60 9.75
N ASP A 20 -2.13 7.89 9.70
CA ASP A 20 -3.13 8.93 9.85
C ASP A 20 -2.89 10.00 8.79
N ASN A 21 -3.54 9.85 7.63
CA ASN A 21 -3.52 10.82 6.54
C ASN A 21 -2.10 11.31 6.14
N GLY A 22 -1.20 10.38 5.82
CA GLY A 22 0.18 10.66 5.42
C GLY A 22 1.17 10.70 6.58
N LYS A 23 0.68 10.72 7.83
CA LYS A 23 1.53 10.67 9.03
C LYS A 23 1.65 9.25 9.56
N LEU A 24 2.87 8.80 9.81
CA LEU A 24 3.16 7.56 10.52
C LEU A 24 3.42 7.83 12.00
N ILE A 25 2.82 7.02 12.87
CA ILE A 25 3.07 7.02 14.31
C ILE A 25 3.43 5.59 14.70
N CYS A 26 4.68 5.40 15.13
CA CYS A 26 5.23 4.12 15.55
C CYS A 26 6.35 4.40 16.56
N ASP A 27 6.41 3.62 17.64
CA ASP A 27 7.44 3.77 18.67
C ASP A 27 8.82 3.28 18.20
N SER A 28 8.86 2.47 17.13
CA SER A 28 10.10 1.99 16.52
C SER A 28 10.54 2.92 15.39
N LYS A 29 11.58 3.71 15.65
CA LYS A 29 12.21 4.57 14.63
C LYS A 29 12.71 3.78 13.42
N GLU A 30 13.32 2.61 13.66
CA GLU A 30 13.79 1.71 12.59
C GLU A 30 12.67 1.38 11.60
N VAL A 31 11.48 1.05 12.10
CA VAL A 31 10.32 0.72 11.26
C VAL A 31 9.84 1.95 10.49
N VAL A 32 9.81 3.13 11.11
CA VAL A 32 9.45 4.37 10.42
C VAL A 32 10.43 4.69 9.30
N ASP A 33 11.73 4.58 9.56
CA ASP A 33 12.79 4.88 8.58
C ASP A 33 12.73 3.91 7.39
N GLU A 34 12.49 2.61 7.63
CA GLU A 34 12.28 1.62 6.54
C GLU A 34 11.07 1.93 5.69
N ILE A 35 9.92 2.25 6.32
CA ILE A 35 8.71 2.60 5.59
C ILE A 35 8.96 3.85 4.75
N MET A 36 9.50 4.91 5.34
CA MET A 36 9.74 6.17 4.63
C MET A 36 10.74 6.03 3.50
N LYS A 37 11.80 5.22 3.69
CA LYS A 37 12.74 4.90 2.62
C LYS A 37 12.04 4.27 1.42
N PHE A 38 11.14 3.31 1.65
CA PHE A 38 10.34 2.72 0.58
C PHE A 38 9.45 3.77 -0.12
N ILE A 39 8.77 4.63 0.64
CA ILE A 39 7.94 5.71 0.07
C ILE A 39 8.79 6.65 -0.81
N ASP A 40 9.98 7.02 -0.35
CA ASP A 40 10.89 7.88 -1.11
C ASP A 40 11.44 7.20 -2.37
N GLU A 41 11.73 5.90 -2.32
CA GLU A 41 12.10 5.12 -3.50
C GLU A 41 10.96 5.14 -4.54
N VAL A 42 9.71 4.92 -4.12
CA VAL A 42 8.53 4.96 -5.01
C VAL A 42 8.41 6.31 -5.72
N ARG A 43 8.71 7.42 -5.02
CA ARG A 43 8.67 8.78 -5.61
C ARG A 43 9.65 8.95 -6.78
N THR A 44 10.74 8.20 -6.77
CA THR A 44 11.81 8.30 -7.79
C THR A 44 11.66 7.32 -8.94
N TRP A 45 10.71 6.38 -8.89
CA TRP A 45 10.53 5.41 -9.95
C TRP A 45 10.02 6.06 -11.25
N GLU A 46 10.78 5.87 -12.32
CA GLU A 46 10.39 6.28 -13.67
C GLU A 46 9.36 5.32 -14.30
N THR A 47 9.33 4.06 -13.85
CA THR A 47 8.41 3.02 -14.34
C THR A 47 7.62 2.38 -13.20
N PRO A 48 6.37 1.96 -13.44
CA PRO A 48 5.55 1.38 -12.39
C PRO A 48 6.07 0.02 -11.92
N MET A 49 6.21 -0.16 -10.60
CA MET A 49 6.56 -1.47 -10.05
C MET A 49 5.36 -2.40 -10.04
N ARG A 50 5.58 -3.60 -10.55
CA ARG A 50 4.64 -4.72 -10.49
C ARG A 50 4.87 -5.49 -9.20
N PHE A 51 3.96 -5.35 -8.25
CA PHE A 51 3.80 -6.32 -7.18
C PHE A 51 2.85 -7.42 -7.64
N ALA A 52 2.98 -8.62 -7.08
CA ALA A 52 2.08 -9.74 -7.37
C ALA A 52 0.58 -9.43 -7.12
N LYS A 53 0.27 -8.29 -6.48
CA LYS A 53 -1.08 -7.84 -6.14
C LYS A 53 -1.39 -6.39 -6.53
N PHE A 54 -0.45 -5.60 -7.06
CA PHE A 54 -0.66 -4.17 -7.38
C PHE A 54 0.30 -3.64 -8.45
N ARG A 55 -0.12 -2.57 -9.15
CA ARG A 55 0.75 -1.74 -9.97
C ARG A 55 0.83 -0.36 -9.30
N MET A 56 2.01 0.04 -8.85
CA MET A 56 2.23 1.33 -8.16
C MET A 56 3.03 2.29 -9.05
N TRP A 57 2.69 3.57 -9.03
CA TRP A 57 3.34 4.64 -9.79
C TRP A 57 3.93 5.71 -8.88
N LYS A 58 4.79 6.58 -9.42
CA LYS A 58 5.32 7.75 -8.69
C LYS A 58 4.24 8.65 -8.10
N HIS A 59 3.12 8.84 -8.81
CA HIS A 59 2.00 9.67 -8.35
C HIS A 59 1.17 9.01 -7.24
N THR A 60 1.38 7.71 -6.98
CA THR A 60 0.72 6.99 -5.89
C THR A 60 1.56 6.92 -4.61
N ALA A 61 2.75 7.53 -4.56
CA ALA A 61 3.63 7.45 -3.39
C ALA A 61 2.94 7.89 -2.08
N GLU A 62 2.06 8.89 -2.17
CA GLU A 62 1.32 9.40 -1.01
C GLU A 62 0.02 8.63 -0.74
N HIS A 63 -0.29 7.66 -1.61
CA HIS A 63 -1.51 6.88 -1.53
C HIS A 63 -1.49 5.96 -0.29
N PRO A 64 -2.59 5.86 0.47
CA PRO A 64 -2.61 5.02 1.67
C PRO A 64 -2.29 3.53 1.42
N PHE A 65 -2.49 3.02 0.19
CA PHE A 65 -2.06 1.66 -0.20
C PHE A 65 -0.56 1.47 -0.24
N THR A 66 0.17 2.47 -0.73
CA THR A 66 1.63 2.46 -0.76
C THR A 66 2.19 2.39 0.66
N TYR A 67 1.58 3.13 1.59
CA TYR A 67 1.91 3.01 3.02
C TYR A 67 1.54 1.65 3.61
N LYS A 68 0.36 1.10 3.32
CA LYS A 68 0.01 -0.26 3.79
C LYS A 68 1.01 -1.31 3.33
N TYR A 69 1.39 -1.27 2.05
CA TYR A 69 2.38 -2.19 1.50
C TYR A 69 3.76 -2.00 2.15
N ALA A 70 4.22 -0.75 2.27
CA ALA A 70 5.48 -0.44 2.93
C ALA A 70 5.51 -0.97 4.37
N ILE A 71 4.41 -0.82 5.11
CA ILE A 71 4.26 -1.38 6.46
C ILE A 71 4.31 -2.92 6.44
N ASP A 72 3.59 -3.56 5.51
CA ASP A 72 3.58 -5.03 5.34
C ASP A 72 4.97 -5.60 5.00
N THR A 73 5.81 -4.82 4.33
CA THR A 73 7.21 -5.20 4.08
C THR A 73 8.14 -4.91 5.25
N ALA A 74 7.84 -3.88 6.04
CA ALA A 74 8.68 -3.45 7.15
C ALA A 74 8.49 -4.34 8.38
N ILE A 75 7.28 -4.84 8.63
CA ILE A 75 6.95 -5.68 9.79
C ILE A 75 6.14 -6.91 9.37
N ASP A 76 6.22 -7.98 10.16
CA ASP A 76 5.34 -9.14 10.04
C ASP A 76 3.95 -8.78 10.58
N VAL A 77 3.07 -8.30 9.70
CA VAL A 77 1.74 -7.81 10.09
C VAL A 77 0.81 -8.96 10.45
N GLU A 78 0.31 -8.97 11.68
CA GLU A 78 -0.61 -9.99 12.19
C GLU A 78 -2.08 -9.52 12.10
N ARG A 79 -2.32 -8.20 12.14
CA ARG A 79 -3.66 -7.62 12.18
C ARG A 79 -3.72 -6.18 11.68
N TRP A 80 -4.78 -5.85 10.95
CA TRP A 80 -5.13 -4.49 10.54
C TRP A 80 -6.40 -4.00 11.25
N GLU A 81 -6.46 -2.71 11.58
CA GLU A 81 -7.67 -2.00 12.02
C GLU A 81 -7.84 -0.70 11.23
N GLY A 82 -9.07 -0.19 11.08
CA GLY A 82 -9.36 1.12 10.49
C GLY A 82 -10.23 1.09 9.24
N SER A 83 -10.54 2.28 8.73
CA SER A 83 -11.58 2.51 7.72
C SER A 83 -11.10 2.33 6.29
N TYR A 84 -9.79 2.19 6.09
CA TYR A 84 -9.26 1.96 4.75
C TYR A 84 -9.26 0.46 4.49
N PRO A 85 -10.04 -0.05 3.51
CA PRO A 85 -10.03 -1.47 3.20
C PRO A 85 -8.59 -1.89 2.91
N THR A 86 -8.16 -3.02 3.45
CA THR A 86 -7.10 -3.79 2.79
C THR A 86 -7.76 -4.27 1.52
N TYR A 87 -7.67 -3.51 0.42
CA TYR A 87 -7.70 -4.17 -0.87
C TYR A 87 -6.39 -4.95 -0.99
N ALA A 88 -6.11 -5.92 -0.11
CA ALA A 88 -5.58 -7.16 -0.66
C ALA A 88 -6.52 -7.41 -1.84
N TYR A 89 -6.01 -7.38 -3.08
CA TYR A 89 -6.79 -7.80 -4.24
C TYR A 89 -7.66 -8.95 -3.76
N PRO A 90 -8.98 -8.77 -3.62
CA PRO A 90 -9.72 -9.57 -2.69
C PRO A 90 -9.51 -11.02 -3.10
N ALA A 91 -9.24 -11.87 -2.13
CA ALA A 91 -9.92 -13.14 -2.14
C ALA A 91 -11.41 -12.80 -2.34
N GLY A 92 -11.87 -12.76 -3.60
CA GLY A 92 -13.16 -12.20 -4.00
C GLY A 92 -13.18 -11.21 -5.17
N LEU A 93 -12.05 -10.82 -5.78
CA LEU A 93 -12.10 -10.12 -7.07
C LEU A 93 -12.44 -11.15 -8.14
N ASP A 94 -13.55 -10.96 -8.84
CA ASP A 94 -13.98 -11.85 -9.93
C ASP A 94 -12.79 -12.12 -10.86
N GLU A 95 -12.54 -13.40 -11.12
CA GLU A 95 -11.34 -13.83 -11.83
C GLU A 95 -11.23 -13.19 -13.22
N ASN A 96 -12.35 -12.78 -13.83
CA ASN A 96 -12.35 -12.08 -15.11
C ASN A 96 -11.85 -10.64 -14.97
N ILE A 97 -12.18 -9.96 -13.88
CA ILE A 97 -11.67 -8.61 -13.63
C ILE A 97 -10.17 -8.66 -13.35
N ARG A 98 -9.70 -9.65 -12.59
CA ARG A 98 -8.26 -9.88 -12.39
C ARG A 98 -7.53 -10.06 -13.71
N LYS A 99 -7.99 -11.00 -14.55
CA LYS A 99 -7.37 -11.27 -15.86
C LYS A 99 -7.41 -10.04 -16.76
N LYS A 100 -8.49 -9.25 -16.70
CA LYS A 100 -8.61 -8.01 -17.47
C LYS A 100 -7.59 -6.96 -17.02
N LEU A 101 -7.42 -6.76 -15.71
CA LEU A 101 -6.43 -5.83 -15.17
C LEU A 101 -4.99 -6.27 -15.43
N GLU A 102 -4.71 -7.59 -15.40
CA GLU A 102 -3.41 -8.16 -15.76
C GLU A 102 -3.05 -7.97 -17.25
N GLN A 103 -4.05 -7.89 -18.13
CA GLN A 103 -3.87 -7.70 -19.57
C GLN A 103 -3.84 -6.23 -20.01
N MET A 104 -4.20 -5.31 -19.13
CA MET A 104 -4.24 -3.88 -19.45
C MET A 104 -2.83 -3.27 -19.56
N THR A 105 -2.70 -2.39 -20.54
CA THR A 105 -1.52 -1.53 -20.69
C THR A 105 -1.43 -0.52 -19.55
N ASP A 106 -0.27 0.10 -19.40
CA ASP A 106 -0.03 1.12 -18.39
C ASP A 106 -1.00 2.32 -18.53
N GLU A 107 -1.24 2.80 -19.76
CA GLU A 107 -2.17 3.90 -20.06
C GLU A 107 -3.64 3.57 -19.76
N GLU A 108 -4.06 2.32 -19.97
CA GLU A 108 -5.42 1.87 -19.69
C GLU A 108 -5.70 1.78 -18.19
N LEU A 109 -4.71 1.35 -17.42
CA LEU A 109 -4.80 1.29 -15.97
C LEU A 109 -4.85 2.69 -15.36
N GLU A 110 -4.04 3.64 -15.82
CA GLU A 110 -4.07 5.03 -15.33
C GLU A 110 -5.49 5.63 -15.44
N LYS A 111 -6.16 5.46 -16.58
CA LYS A 111 -7.55 5.91 -16.76
C LYS A 111 -8.55 5.16 -15.89
N TYR A 112 -8.33 3.88 -15.63
CA TYR A 112 -9.20 3.06 -14.80
C TYR A 112 -9.13 3.44 -13.32
N TYR A 113 -7.94 3.80 -12.83
CA TYR A 113 -7.75 4.27 -11.46
C TYR A 113 -8.30 5.69 -11.27
N ASP A 114 -8.11 6.61 -12.23
CA ASP A 114 -8.72 7.96 -12.21
C ASP A 114 -10.25 7.91 -12.05
N GLY A 115 -10.92 6.91 -12.62
CA GLY A 115 -12.35 6.69 -12.43
C GLY A 115 -12.77 6.17 -11.05
N PHE A 116 -11.87 5.50 -10.31
CA PHE A 116 -12.12 5.02 -8.95
C PHE A 116 -11.94 6.12 -7.89
N TYR A 117 -11.21 7.19 -8.20
CA TYR A 117 -10.99 8.35 -7.31
C TYR A 117 -12.18 9.32 -7.23
N LEU A 118 -13.25 9.10 -8.00
CA LEU A 118 -14.45 9.95 -8.06
C LEU A 118 -15.68 9.34 -7.37
N LEU A 119 -15.53 8.27 -6.58
CA LEU A 119 -16.58 7.68 -5.75
C LEU A 119 -16.24 7.72 -4.26
#